data_AF-N4TVS1-F1
#
_entry.id   AF-N4TVS1-F1
#
_cell.length_a   1.000
_cell.length_b   1.000
_cell.length_c   1.000
_cell.angle_alpha   90.00
_cell.angle_beta   90.00
_cell.angle_gamma   90.00
#
_symmetry.space_group_name_H-M   'P 1'
#
loop_
_entity.id
_entity.type
_entity.pdbx_description
1 polymer ?
#
loop_
_entity_poly.entity_id
_entity_poly.type
_entity_poly.pdbx_seq_one_letter_code
_entity_poly.pdbx_strand_id
1 'polypeptide(L)'
;MDAFLAPSSPPQDSGYGPSGSRSRRTGQTSSEESGPLVPVVSTRYRVAYPDLRPCPVECLLGPDPEIFVRHGQDIRDGANTILAEHGLLDGPRCFAETNMEQIEGRPGTEEPTVTIVLPWLPDSKAKWTSAVQAIAIRNKELLQDTEFEDTPPRIEITAPEIVGPIYLGVVDDRPYLLQHWDHIKRVVHERLNTFDATRHFVTSVILLRHGLSPNTATNPITVYISVDRRSDEKQWDSILTNIENSLKALGWTDIRVHLEHNSPCLLQFQLLDPKGERGEILSKISKNNLVIHGEYHDNVNLGDDVSISQYVDRDDGETCNPLCGTLGCYLEIKTKTNPQWTKVGLTNYHNVRPGFQGWTIKEVDGGRSMLPLENRPSHLPSVANVWKLGTTTRLTAGKFSRFKNDVKLIEENHMSQTISNEYCFVYTHRLNDPPFSGHGDSGASVFDEKGCIVGLLFRGQVPNKAGQGGNGVTFVTPIEDVFSDIKKLTKGEITHIRVAAEN
;
A
#
# COMPACT_ATOMS: atom_id res chain seq x y z
N MET A 1 24.64 -48.08 7.54
CA MET A 1 23.47 -47.43 6.89
C MET A 1 23.23 -46.05 7.50
N ASP A 2 24.34 -45.34 7.74
CA ASP A 2 24.73 -44.00 7.29
C ASP A 2 23.64 -42.97 7.02
N ALA A 3 23.61 -42.01 7.93
CA ALA A 3 23.10 -40.66 7.77
C ALA A 3 23.87 -39.90 6.68
N PHE A 4 23.17 -39.08 5.89
CA PHE A 4 23.77 -38.09 5.01
C PHE A 4 23.39 -36.67 5.46
N LEU A 5 24.45 -35.92 5.75
CA LEU A 5 24.51 -34.51 6.12
C LEU A 5 24.33 -33.60 4.88
N ALA A 6 24.01 -32.34 5.19
CA ALA A 6 23.76 -31.22 4.29
C ALA A 6 24.86 -30.96 3.22
N PRO A 7 24.52 -30.36 2.07
CA PRO A 7 25.50 -29.92 1.09
C PRO A 7 26.14 -28.58 1.47
N SER A 8 27.45 -28.56 1.25
CA SER A 8 28.44 -27.52 1.49
C SER A 8 28.43 -26.36 0.46
N SER A 9 28.84 -25.18 0.93
CA SER A 9 29.11 -23.97 0.16
C SER A 9 30.23 -24.14 -0.89
N PRO A 10 30.21 -23.40 -2.02
CA PRO A 10 31.32 -23.33 -2.95
C PRO A 10 32.39 -22.30 -2.54
N PRO A 11 33.62 -22.40 -3.08
CA PRO A 11 34.83 -21.99 -2.38
C PRO A 11 35.31 -20.56 -2.68
N GLN A 12 36.02 -20.01 -1.69
CA GLN A 12 36.93 -18.88 -1.82
C GLN A 12 38.16 -19.30 -2.64
N ASP A 13 38.56 -18.46 -3.60
CA ASP A 13 39.82 -18.62 -4.30
C ASP A 13 40.65 -17.33 -4.16
N SER A 14 41.86 -17.51 -3.64
CA SER A 14 42.86 -16.47 -3.40
C SER A 14 44.20 -16.96 -3.94
N GLY A 15 44.83 -16.21 -4.85
CA GLY A 15 46.18 -16.55 -5.33
C GLY A 15 46.74 -15.64 -6.42
N TYR A 16 47.69 -14.79 -6.03
CA TYR A 16 48.47 -13.80 -6.79
C TYR A 16 49.37 -14.37 -7.93
N GLY A 17 49.61 -13.56 -8.99
CA GLY A 17 50.88 -13.56 -9.74
C GLY A 17 50.84 -12.93 -11.15
N PRO A 18 51.81 -12.07 -11.58
CA PRO A 18 51.57 -11.00 -12.56
C PRO A 18 52.20 -11.22 -13.96
N SER A 19 51.65 -10.60 -15.01
CA SER A 19 52.42 -10.24 -16.21
C SER A 19 51.88 -8.94 -16.84
N GLY A 20 52.80 -8.02 -17.11
CA GLY A 20 52.49 -6.65 -17.48
C GLY A 20 52.30 -6.42 -18.98
N SER A 21 51.61 -5.34 -19.29
CA SER A 21 51.78 -4.62 -20.56
C SER A 21 51.88 -3.13 -20.25
N ARG A 22 53.10 -2.61 -20.44
CA ARG A 22 53.40 -1.17 -20.49
C ARG A 22 52.78 -0.61 -21.77
N SER A 23 51.90 0.38 -21.65
CA SER A 23 51.77 1.41 -22.68
C SER A 23 51.96 2.79 -22.04
N ARG A 24 52.83 3.58 -22.68
CA ARG A 24 53.40 4.84 -22.21
C ARG A 24 52.36 5.97 -22.23
N ARG A 25 52.33 6.73 -21.14
CA ARG A 25 51.87 8.12 -21.05
C ARG A 25 52.44 8.99 -22.18
N THR A 26 51.59 9.80 -22.78
CA THR A 26 51.91 11.20 -23.09
C THR A 26 50.88 12.05 -22.35
N GLY A 27 51.37 12.96 -21.52
CA GLY A 27 50.55 13.80 -20.66
C GLY A 27 50.09 15.07 -21.35
N GLN A 28 48.91 15.52 -20.98
CA GLN A 28 48.65 16.94 -20.78
C GLN A 28 47.87 17.07 -19.47
N THR A 29 48.55 17.66 -18.50
CA THR A 29 48.10 17.98 -17.15
C THR A 29 47.25 19.25 -17.19
N SER A 30 45.98 19.14 -16.83
CA SER A 30 45.25 20.19 -16.12
C SER A 30 44.79 19.55 -14.81
N SER A 31 45.59 19.74 -13.77
CA SER A 31 45.32 19.26 -12.41
C SER A 31 44.26 20.16 -11.77
N GLU A 32 43.00 19.78 -11.91
CA GLU A 32 42.01 20.07 -10.87
C GLU A 32 42.09 18.90 -9.88
N GLU A 33 42.74 19.13 -8.75
CA GLU A 33 42.66 18.22 -7.60
C GLU A 33 41.22 18.24 -7.08
N SER A 34 40.36 17.40 -7.66
CA SER A 34 39.08 17.08 -7.05
C SER A 34 39.39 16.33 -5.75
N GLY A 35 39.07 16.95 -4.61
CA GLY A 35 39.04 16.29 -3.32
C GLY A 35 38.17 15.02 -3.34
N PRO A 36 38.18 14.22 -2.24
CA PRO A 36 37.41 12.98 -2.18
C PRO A 36 35.93 13.25 -2.52
N LEU A 37 35.44 12.58 -3.58
CA LEU A 37 34.06 12.69 -4.05
C LEU A 37 33.12 12.28 -2.90
N VAL A 38 32.34 13.23 -2.40
CA VAL A 38 31.29 12.98 -1.43
C VAL A 38 30.11 12.31 -2.16
N PRO A 39 29.78 11.04 -1.85
CA PRO A 39 28.76 10.30 -2.59
C PRO A 39 27.36 10.83 -2.26
N VAL A 40 26.77 11.57 -3.20
CA VAL A 40 25.39 12.04 -3.12
C VAL A 40 24.53 11.19 -4.05
N VAL A 41 23.38 10.73 -3.55
CA VAL A 41 22.42 9.94 -4.32
C VAL A 41 21.20 10.79 -4.62
N SER A 42 20.76 10.79 -5.88
CA SER A 42 19.66 11.62 -6.36
C SER A 42 18.65 10.80 -7.16
N THR A 43 17.37 10.98 -6.83
CA THR A 43 16.22 10.42 -7.54
C THR A 43 15.18 11.52 -7.77
N ARG A 44 14.04 11.18 -8.39
CA ARG A 44 12.93 12.12 -8.54
C ARG A 44 12.36 12.45 -7.15
N TYR A 45 12.21 13.73 -6.85
CA TYR A 45 11.72 14.25 -5.57
C TYR A 45 12.66 14.12 -4.36
N ARG A 46 13.86 13.53 -4.47
CA ARG A 46 14.76 13.35 -3.32
C ARG A 46 16.24 13.37 -3.68
N VAL A 47 17.05 13.92 -2.79
CA VAL A 47 18.51 13.86 -2.83
C VAL A 47 19.03 13.63 -1.41
N ALA A 48 19.95 12.68 -1.24
CA ALA A 48 20.46 12.34 0.08
C ALA A 48 21.97 12.04 0.11
N TYR A 49 22.54 12.22 1.31
CA TYR A 49 23.88 11.79 1.69
C TYR A 49 23.81 10.92 2.95
N PRO A 50 24.57 9.81 3.03
CA PRO A 50 25.36 9.19 1.94
C PRO A 50 24.54 8.33 0.97
N ASP A 51 23.31 7.96 1.32
CA ASP A 51 22.41 7.15 0.49
C ASP A 51 20.94 7.51 0.76
N LEU A 52 20.03 7.08 -0.12
CA LEU A 52 18.58 7.21 0.07
C LEU A 52 18.06 6.16 1.05
N ARG A 53 17.31 6.61 2.07
CA ARG A 53 16.60 5.70 2.96
C ARG A 53 15.27 5.26 2.34
N PRO A 54 14.89 3.97 2.44
CA PRO A 54 13.57 3.52 1.99
C PRO A 54 12.46 4.28 2.69
N CYS A 55 11.52 4.85 1.93
CA CYS A 55 10.34 5.47 2.48
C CYS A 55 9.26 4.43 2.88
N PRO A 56 8.31 4.81 3.76
CA PRO A 56 8.25 6.07 4.50
C PRO A 56 9.26 6.15 5.67
N VAL A 57 9.73 7.36 5.93
CA VAL A 57 10.51 7.72 7.13
C VAL A 57 9.65 8.55 8.08
N GLU A 58 9.91 8.40 9.38
CA GLU A 58 9.26 9.13 10.46
C GLU A 58 10.28 9.84 11.36
N CYS A 59 9.90 11.03 11.83
CA CYS A 59 10.68 11.79 12.80
C CYS A 59 10.29 11.33 14.21
N LEU A 60 11.28 10.97 15.02
CA LEU A 60 11.07 10.55 16.39
C LEU A 60 10.89 11.75 17.32
N LEU A 61 9.89 11.68 18.18
CA LEU A 61 9.70 12.63 19.28
C LEU A 61 10.57 12.17 20.45
N GLY A 62 11.65 12.89 20.70
CA GLY A 62 12.62 12.54 21.74
C GLY A 62 13.63 13.65 21.98
N PRO A 63 14.57 13.45 22.93
CA PRO A 63 15.70 14.36 23.06
C PRO A 63 16.54 14.35 21.78
N ASP A 64 17.10 15.52 21.44
CA ASP A 64 18.01 15.62 20.32
C ASP A 64 19.23 14.70 20.51
N PRO A 65 19.71 14.04 19.45
CA PRO A 65 20.94 13.26 19.53
C PRO A 65 22.11 14.20 19.87
N GLU A 66 23.14 13.65 20.54
CA GLU A 66 24.23 14.44 21.12
C GLU A 66 24.95 15.34 20.11
N ILE A 67 25.08 14.88 18.87
CA ILE A 67 25.61 15.66 17.75
C ILE A 67 24.83 16.96 17.51
N PHE A 68 23.50 16.93 17.61
CA PHE A 68 22.66 18.12 17.43
C PHE A 68 22.55 18.95 18.70
N VAL A 69 22.71 18.37 19.89
CA VAL A 69 22.86 19.13 21.13
C VAL A 69 24.12 20.02 21.08
N ARG A 70 25.24 19.47 20.59
CA ARG A 70 26.53 20.19 20.55
C ARG A 70 26.71 21.07 19.31
N HIS A 71 26.29 20.60 18.14
CA HIS A 71 26.58 21.24 16.85
C HIS A 71 25.33 21.58 16.03
N GLY A 72 24.12 21.31 16.54
CA GLY A 72 22.88 21.42 15.75
C GLY A 72 22.62 22.82 15.20
N GLN A 73 22.94 23.87 15.97
CA GLN A 73 22.79 25.25 15.50
C GLN A 73 23.73 25.56 14.32
N ASP A 74 25.02 25.22 14.44
CA ASP A 74 26.03 25.45 13.39
C ASP A 74 25.76 24.63 12.12
N ILE A 75 25.20 23.43 12.28
CA ILE A 75 24.75 22.57 11.19
C ILE A 75 23.57 23.22 10.45
N ARG A 76 22.54 23.68 11.18
CA ARG A 76 21.37 24.34 10.59
C ARG A 76 21.73 25.63 9.87
N ASP A 77 22.49 26.51 10.53
CA ASP A 77 22.86 27.82 9.97
C ASP A 77 23.76 27.66 8.74
N GLY A 78 24.68 26.69 8.77
CA GLY A 78 25.48 26.31 7.62
C GLY A 78 24.67 25.80 6.45
N ALA A 79 23.76 24.86 6.72
CA ALA A 79 22.88 24.32 5.70
C ALA A 79 22.01 25.42 5.07
N ASN A 80 21.42 26.29 5.88
CA ASN A 80 20.62 27.42 5.40
C ASN A 80 21.45 28.41 4.56
N THR A 81 22.70 28.69 4.95
CA THR A 81 23.60 29.55 4.15
C THR A 81 23.85 28.95 2.77
N ILE A 82 24.17 27.65 2.70
CA ILE A 82 24.39 26.94 1.43
C ILE A 82 23.12 26.90 0.58
N LEU A 83 21.96 26.65 1.19
CA LEU A 83 20.67 26.70 0.49
C LEU A 83 20.40 28.09 -0.10
N ALA A 84 20.76 29.17 0.61
CA ALA A 84 20.63 30.53 0.11
C ALA A 84 21.52 30.79 -1.11
N GLU A 85 22.78 30.35 -1.06
CA GLU A 85 23.75 30.48 -2.16
C GLU A 85 23.30 29.74 -3.42
N HIS A 86 22.58 28.62 -3.25
CA HIS A 86 22.00 27.85 -4.36
C HIS A 86 20.63 28.40 -4.83
N GLY A 87 20.13 29.48 -4.23
CA GLY A 87 18.83 30.07 -4.55
C GLY A 87 17.65 29.14 -4.24
N LEU A 88 17.70 28.44 -3.10
CA LEU A 88 16.69 27.45 -2.70
C LEU A 88 15.79 27.93 -1.54
N LEU A 89 16.03 29.12 -0.98
CA LEU A 89 15.25 29.70 0.11
C LEU A 89 14.17 30.67 -0.39
N ASP A 90 13.22 30.19 -1.19
CA ASP A 90 12.17 31.05 -1.80
C ASP A 90 10.86 31.09 -0.98
N GLY A 91 10.82 30.52 0.23
CA GLY A 91 9.59 30.48 1.04
C GLY A 91 9.80 30.24 2.53
N PRO A 92 8.77 30.53 3.36
CA PRO A 92 8.85 30.54 4.84
C PRO A 92 9.02 29.16 5.48
N ARG A 93 9.02 28.07 4.70
CA ARG A 93 9.22 26.68 5.15
C ARG A 93 10.40 25.99 4.45
N CYS A 94 11.18 26.74 3.69
CA CYS A 94 12.36 26.24 3.01
C CYS A 94 13.56 26.46 3.93
N PHE A 95 13.77 25.63 4.95
CA PHE A 95 14.94 25.71 5.82
C PHE A 95 15.34 24.32 6.31
N ALA A 96 16.58 24.19 6.77
CA ALA A 96 17.12 22.96 7.32
C ALA A 96 16.66 22.74 8.76
N GLU A 97 16.16 21.55 9.03
CA GLU A 97 15.83 21.05 10.36
C GLU A 97 16.76 19.89 10.74
N THR A 98 16.97 19.68 12.02
CA THR A 98 17.78 18.59 12.57
C THR A 98 16.87 17.64 13.33
N ASN A 99 16.78 16.39 12.88
CA ASN A 99 15.80 15.42 13.34
C ASN A 99 16.46 14.07 13.64
N MET A 100 15.87 13.28 14.54
CA MET A 100 16.18 11.85 14.62
C MET A 100 15.17 11.10 13.75
N GLU A 101 15.61 10.50 12.65
CA GLU A 101 14.71 9.83 11.70
C GLU A 101 14.85 8.31 11.73
N GLN A 102 13.74 7.62 11.51
CA GLN A 102 13.65 6.16 11.47
C GLN A 102 12.85 5.71 10.24
N ILE A 103 13.16 4.52 9.70
CA ILE A 103 12.29 3.89 8.70
C ILE A 103 11.06 3.37 9.43
N GLU A 104 9.87 3.76 8.95
CA GLU A 104 8.61 3.45 9.60
C GLU A 104 8.45 1.92 9.82
N GLY A 105 8.15 1.55 11.06
CA GLY A 105 7.99 0.15 11.47
C GLY A 105 9.29 -0.66 11.54
N ARG A 106 10.47 -0.01 11.55
CA ARG A 106 11.78 -0.65 11.72
C ARG A 106 12.61 -0.04 12.87
N PRO A 107 12.32 -0.46 14.12
CA PRO A 107 13.19 -0.24 15.29
C PRO A 107 14.66 -0.55 15.01
N GLY A 108 15.57 0.27 15.53
CA GLY A 108 17.02 0.11 15.35
C GLY A 108 17.59 0.73 14.08
N THR A 109 16.78 1.49 13.33
CA THR A 109 17.24 2.24 12.14
C THR A 109 17.34 3.74 12.40
N GLU A 110 17.35 4.18 13.65
CA GLU A 110 17.33 5.59 14.00
C GLU A 110 18.66 6.26 13.61
N GLU A 111 18.62 7.37 12.88
CA GLU A 111 19.82 8.12 12.48
C GLU A 111 19.60 9.65 12.57
N PRO A 112 20.57 10.41 13.12
CA PRO A 112 20.55 11.87 13.06
C PRO A 112 20.55 12.35 11.61
N THR A 113 19.57 13.16 11.25
CA THR A 113 19.33 13.59 9.87
C THR A 113 19.06 15.09 9.80
N VAL A 114 19.71 15.77 8.86
CA VAL A 114 19.40 17.13 8.45
C VAL A 114 18.35 17.05 7.34
N THR A 115 17.10 17.40 7.68
CA THR A 115 15.95 17.30 6.78
C THR A 115 15.64 18.67 6.18
N ILE A 116 15.44 18.71 4.86
CA ILE A 116 15.12 19.93 4.12
C ILE A 116 13.96 19.62 3.17
N VAL A 117 12.87 20.38 3.24
CA VAL A 117 11.71 20.20 2.36
C VAL A 117 11.60 21.35 1.37
N LEU A 118 11.69 21.06 0.07
CA LEU A 118 11.69 22.05 -1.00
C LEU A 118 10.76 21.66 -2.15
N PRO A 119 10.08 22.61 -2.83
CA PRO A 119 9.26 22.31 -3.99
C PRO A 119 10.10 21.73 -5.14
N TRP A 120 9.57 20.71 -5.83
CA TRP A 120 10.23 20.12 -6.98
C TRP A 120 9.97 20.90 -8.28
N LEU A 121 11.06 21.38 -8.88
CA LEU A 121 11.12 22.18 -10.10
C LEU A 121 12.02 21.48 -11.15
N PRO A 122 11.97 21.89 -12.43
CA PRO A 122 12.73 21.23 -13.50
C PRO A 122 14.25 21.13 -13.26
N ASP A 123 14.83 22.09 -12.52
CA ASP A 123 16.26 22.14 -12.19
C ASP A 123 16.59 21.65 -10.77
N SER A 124 15.57 21.21 -10.00
CA SER A 124 15.73 20.76 -8.60
C SER A 124 16.77 19.67 -8.47
N LYS A 125 16.76 18.66 -9.35
CA LYS A 125 17.69 17.53 -9.26
C LYS A 125 19.16 17.97 -9.21
N ALA A 126 19.55 18.88 -10.10
CA ALA A 126 20.91 19.39 -10.18
C ALA A 126 21.24 20.30 -8.99
N LYS A 127 20.36 21.26 -8.69
CA LYS A 127 20.56 22.21 -7.57
C LYS A 127 20.63 21.51 -6.21
N TRP A 128 19.73 20.56 -5.96
CA TRP A 128 19.68 19.82 -4.71
C TRP A 128 20.90 18.91 -4.55
N THR A 129 21.38 18.28 -5.63
CA THR A 129 22.61 17.48 -5.60
C THR A 129 23.81 18.33 -5.19
N SER A 130 23.98 19.50 -5.81
CA SER A 130 25.05 20.45 -5.47
C SER A 130 24.95 20.93 -4.02
N ALA A 131 23.74 21.29 -3.57
CA ALA A 131 23.51 21.76 -2.21
C ALA A 131 23.80 20.67 -1.16
N VAL A 132 23.29 19.44 -1.34
CA VAL A 132 23.57 18.32 -0.42
C VAL A 132 25.07 18.02 -0.34
N GLN A 133 25.76 18.04 -1.48
CA GLN A 133 27.21 17.84 -1.52
C GLN A 133 27.95 18.91 -0.71
N ALA A 134 27.61 20.19 -0.92
CA ALA A 134 28.23 21.30 -0.18
C ALA A 134 27.94 21.23 1.32
N ILE A 135 26.71 20.88 1.73
CA ILE A 135 26.35 20.70 3.14
C ILE A 135 27.16 19.55 3.75
N ALA A 136 27.29 18.43 3.05
CA ALA A 136 28.05 17.28 3.53
C ALA A 136 29.55 17.59 3.70
N ILE A 137 30.16 18.31 2.75
CA ILE A 137 31.56 18.76 2.86
C ILE A 137 31.74 19.66 4.08
N ARG A 138 30.89 20.68 4.21
CA ARG A 138 30.96 21.62 5.34
C ARG A 138 30.76 20.91 6.69
N ASN A 139 29.77 20.02 6.80
CA ASN A 139 29.52 19.29 8.03
C ASN A 139 30.70 18.39 8.40
N LYS A 140 31.38 17.79 7.40
CA LYS A 140 32.60 17.01 7.65
C LYS A 140 33.73 17.88 8.20
N GLU A 141 33.93 19.08 7.66
CA GLU A 141 34.93 20.04 8.15
C GLU A 141 34.59 20.53 9.57
N LEU A 142 33.32 20.79 9.85
CA LEU A 142 32.85 21.22 11.18
C LEU A 142 33.08 20.15 12.25
N LEU A 143 32.94 18.87 11.89
CA LEU A 143 33.01 17.74 12.81
C LEU A 143 34.41 17.09 12.83
N GLN A 144 35.38 17.65 12.11
CA GLN A 144 36.75 17.18 12.11
C GLN A 144 37.33 17.23 13.53
N ASP A 145 38.09 16.19 13.92
CA ASP A 145 38.69 16.05 15.24
C ASP A 145 37.67 15.99 16.40
N THR A 146 36.39 15.71 16.10
CA THR A 146 35.34 15.43 17.09
C THR A 146 35.00 13.94 17.15
N GLU A 147 34.31 13.52 18.19
CA GLU A 147 33.78 12.14 18.31
C GLU A 147 32.75 11.75 17.22
N PHE A 148 32.30 12.72 16.41
CA PHE A 148 31.33 12.52 15.33
C PHE A 148 31.95 12.54 13.92
N GLU A 149 33.28 12.64 13.80
CA GLU A 149 33.98 12.74 12.51
C GLU A 149 33.63 11.58 11.57
N ASP A 150 33.58 10.36 12.09
CA ASP A 150 33.28 9.14 11.34
C ASP A 150 31.77 8.88 11.19
N THR A 151 30.93 9.61 11.92
CA THR A 151 29.46 9.45 11.95
C THR A 151 28.73 10.79 11.78
N PRO A 152 29.01 11.54 10.69
CA PRO A 152 28.32 12.79 10.43
C PRO A 152 26.82 12.54 10.22
N PRO A 153 25.96 13.55 10.45
CA PRO A 153 24.53 13.37 10.27
C PRO A 153 24.22 13.15 8.79
N ARG A 154 23.17 12.37 8.53
CA ARG A 154 22.63 12.27 7.17
C ARG A 154 22.10 13.62 6.71
N ILE A 155 22.02 13.82 5.41
CA ILE A 155 21.39 15.01 4.83
C ILE A 155 20.38 14.52 3.80
N GLU A 156 19.15 15.02 3.87
CA GLU A 156 18.12 14.71 2.90
C GLU A 156 17.33 15.97 2.49
N ILE A 157 17.36 16.28 1.19
CA ILE A 157 16.44 17.22 0.57
C ILE A 157 15.32 16.41 -0.10
N THR A 158 14.08 16.69 0.27
CA THR A 158 12.90 15.96 -0.20
C THR A 158 11.78 16.90 -0.66
N ALA A 159 10.97 16.46 -1.60
CA ALA A 159 9.82 17.22 -2.07
C ALA A 159 8.57 16.96 -1.21
N PRO A 160 7.63 17.92 -1.14
CA PRO A 160 6.35 17.73 -0.46
C PRO A 160 5.57 16.50 -0.95
N GLU A 161 5.78 16.04 -2.19
CA GLU A 161 5.21 14.82 -2.75
C GLU A 161 5.59 13.54 -1.99
N ILE A 162 6.67 13.56 -1.21
CA ILE A 162 7.17 12.42 -0.44
C ILE A 162 6.77 12.51 1.04
N VAL A 163 6.80 13.72 1.61
CA VAL A 163 6.65 13.92 3.06
C VAL A 163 5.35 14.61 3.46
N GLY A 164 4.74 15.36 2.55
CA GLY A 164 3.51 16.11 2.78
C GLY A 164 2.25 15.25 2.67
N PRO A 165 1.11 15.73 3.17
CA PRO A 165 -0.16 15.02 3.09
C PRO A 165 -0.59 14.84 1.62
N ILE A 166 -0.86 13.59 1.25
CA ILE A 166 -1.35 13.23 -0.08
C ILE A 166 -2.88 13.09 -0.08
N TYR A 167 -3.51 13.68 -1.08
CA TYR A 167 -4.94 13.72 -1.27
C TYR A 167 -5.33 12.99 -2.56
N LEU A 168 -6.17 11.97 -2.40
CA LEU A 168 -6.60 11.08 -3.48
C LEU A 168 -8.01 11.44 -3.95
N GLY A 169 -8.26 11.34 -5.26
CA GLY A 169 -9.59 11.52 -5.83
C GLY A 169 -9.87 10.57 -6.98
N VAL A 170 -11.14 10.41 -7.32
CA VAL A 170 -11.56 9.68 -8.52
C VAL A 170 -11.39 10.56 -9.77
N VAL A 171 -11.21 9.92 -10.93
CA VAL A 171 -11.15 10.60 -12.24
C VAL A 171 -12.53 10.51 -12.91
N ASP A 172 -13.41 11.45 -12.62
CA ASP A 172 -14.80 11.45 -13.12
C ASP A 172 -15.03 12.41 -14.31
N ASP A 173 -14.17 13.42 -14.46
CA ASP A 173 -14.25 14.48 -15.48
C ASP A 173 -13.52 14.15 -16.80
N ARG A 174 -13.00 12.93 -16.96
CA ARG A 174 -12.33 12.45 -18.18
C ARG A 174 -12.84 11.06 -18.60
N PRO A 175 -14.14 10.93 -18.94
CA PRO A 175 -14.76 9.63 -19.22
C PRO A 175 -14.14 8.89 -20.41
N TYR A 176 -13.52 9.59 -21.38
CA TYR A 176 -12.84 8.94 -22.50
C TYR A 176 -11.69 8.05 -22.04
N LEU A 177 -11.02 8.36 -20.92
CA LEU A 177 -9.93 7.55 -20.40
C LEU A 177 -10.37 6.13 -20.08
N LEU A 178 -11.65 5.90 -19.79
CA LEU A 178 -12.18 4.56 -19.53
C LEU A 178 -11.97 3.63 -20.74
N GLN A 179 -12.11 4.16 -21.95
CA GLN A 179 -11.92 3.40 -23.19
C GLN A 179 -10.44 3.15 -23.52
N HIS A 180 -9.54 3.93 -22.93
CA HIS A 180 -8.09 3.84 -23.15
C HIS A 180 -7.34 3.20 -22.00
N TRP A 181 -7.97 3.02 -20.83
CA TRP A 181 -7.28 2.65 -19.61
C TRP A 181 -6.55 1.31 -19.73
N ASP A 182 -7.18 0.29 -20.30
CA ASP A 182 -6.51 -1.00 -20.53
C ASP A 182 -5.29 -0.88 -21.46
N HIS A 183 -5.33 0.05 -22.42
CA HIS A 183 -4.18 0.33 -23.26
C HIS A 183 -3.07 1.05 -22.49
N ILE A 184 -3.42 2.07 -21.70
CA ILE A 184 -2.47 2.81 -20.85
C ILE A 184 -1.79 1.84 -19.87
N LYS A 185 -2.57 1.00 -19.17
CA LYS A 185 -2.04 -0.04 -18.28
C LYS A 185 -1.06 -0.96 -18.98
N ARG A 186 -1.41 -1.45 -20.18
CA ARG A 186 -0.52 -2.32 -20.95
C ARG A 186 0.81 -1.65 -21.26
N VAL A 187 0.80 -0.41 -21.72
CA VAL A 187 2.02 0.37 -22.01
C VAL A 187 2.85 0.54 -20.74
N VAL A 188 2.22 0.89 -19.62
CA VAL A 188 2.89 1.04 -18.32
C VAL A 188 3.56 -0.28 -17.90
N HIS A 189 2.85 -1.41 -17.95
CA HIS A 189 3.41 -2.73 -17.63
C HIS A 189 4.52 -3.16 -18.57
N GLU A 190 4.37 -2.93 -19.87
CA GLU A 190 5.42 -3.21 -20.85
C GLU A 190 6.72 -2.49 -20.47
N ARG A 191 6.64 -1.22 -20.06
CA ARG A 191 7.82 -0.45 -19.60
C ARG A 191 8.32 -0.90 -18.25
N LEU A 192 7.45 -1.13 -17.26
CA LEU A 192 7.88 -1.62 -15.94
C LEU A 192 8.61 -2.97 -16.04
N ASN A 193 8.23 -3.82 -17.00
CA ASN A 193 8.86 -5.12 -17.21
C ASN A 193 10.22 -5.09 -17.94
N THR A 194 10.66 -3.93 -18.47
CA THR A 194 12.00 -3.81 -19.09
C THR A 194 13.11 -3.52 -18.09
N PHE A 195 12.79 -3.18 -16.84
CA PHE A 195 13.77 -2.81 -15.83
C PHE A 195 13.76 -3.78 -14.66
N ASP A 196 14.93 -4.31 -14.29
CA ASP A 196 15.05 -5.25 -13.16
C ASP A 196 14.56 -4.65 -11.85
N ALA A 197 14.73 -3.33 -11.66
CA ALA A 197 14.26 -2.63 -10.47
C ALA A 197 12.74 -2.68 -10.28
N THR A 198 11.94 -2.90 -11.32
CA THR A 198 10.46 -2.94 -11.23
C THR A 198 9.88 -4.27 -11.67
N ARG A 199 10.58 -5.03 -12.50
CA ARG A 199 10.17 -6.35 -12.97
C ARG A 199 9.95 -7.27 -11.76
N HIS A 200 8.75 -7.80 -11.63
CA HIS A 200 8.28 -8.65 -10.51
C HIS A 200 7.97 -7.96 -9.17
N PHE A 201 8.35 -6.69 -9.00
CA PHE A 201 8.15 -5.94 -7.77
C PHE A 201 6.88 -5.07 -7.76
N VAL A 202 6.22 -4.88 -8.91
CA VAL A 202 4.94 -4.14 -9.00
C VAL A 202 3.87 -4.78 -8.12
N THR A 203 3.27 -3.97 -7.26
CA THR A 203 2.19 -4.37 -6.34
C THR A 203 0.84 -3.76 -6.71
N SER A 204 0.81 -2.58 -7.35
CA SER A 204 -0.42 -2.07 -7.97
C SER A 204 -0.16 -1.04 -9.07
N VAL A 205 -1.14 -0.91 -9.99
CA VAL A 205 -1.21 0.14 -11.01
C VAL A 205 -2.63 0.68 -11.05
N ILE A 206 -2.80 1.94 -10.57
CA ILE A 206 -4.09 2.56 -10.29
C ILE A 206 -4.19 3.90 -11.01
N LEU A 207 -5.35 4.21 -11.61
CA LEU A 207 -5.62 5.55 -12.15
C LEU A 207 -6.46 6.36 -11.16
N LEU A 208 -5.90 7.46 -10.65
CA LEU A 208 -6.56 8.34 -9.69
C LEU A 208 -6.06 9.78 -9.81
N ARG A 209 -6.71 10.70 -9.10
CA ARG A 209 -6.16 12.04 -8.85
C ARG A 209 -5.23 11.98 -7.65
N HIS A 210 -3.98 12.38 -7.82
CA HIS A 210 -2.93 12.27 -6.79
C HIS A 210 -2.21 13.61 -6.62
N GLY A 211 -2.23 14.18 -5.42
CA GLY A 211 -1.45 15.41 -5.18
C GLY A 211 -1.65 16.01 -3.80
N LEU A 212 -1.12 17.22 -3.64
CA LEU A 212 -1.02 17.93 -2.36
C LEU A 212 -2.26 18.79 -2.04
N SER A 213 -3.20 18.92 -2.98
CA SER A 213 -4.39 19.75 -2.78
C SER A 213 -5.49 18.97 -2.05
N PRO A 214 -6.04 19.49 -0.94
CA PRO A 214 -7.25 18.95 -0.32
C PRO A 214 -8.46 18.96 -1.25
N ASN A 215 -8.49 19.89 -2.22
CA ASN A 215 -9.45 19.85 -3.32
C ASN A 215 -8.98 18.80 -4.34
N THR A 216 -9.37 17.55 -4.12
CA THR A 216 -8.86 16.41 -4.88
C THR A 216 -9.12 16.53 -6.39
N ALA A 217 -10.16 17.25 -6.82
CA ALA A 217 -10.46 17.51 -8.22
C ALA A 217 -9.41 18.38 -8.94
N THR A 218 -8.61 19.16 -8.21
CA THR A 218 -7.51 19.94 -8.80
C THR A 218 -6.20 19.18 -8.87
N ASN A 219 -6.10 18.03 -8.19
CA ASN A 219 -4.91 17.19 -8.26
C ASN A 219 -4.78 16.58 -9.65
N PRO A 220 -3.56 16.41 -10.17
CA PRO A 220 -3.32 15.84 -11.49
C PRO A 220 -3.85 14.41 -11.58
N ILE A 221 -4.26 14.03 -12.79
CA ILE A 221 -4.56 12.64 -13.13
C ILE A 221 -3.23 11.89 -13.19
N THR A 222 -3.14 10.82 -12.41
CA THR A 222 -1.88 10.13 -12.17
C THR A 222 -2.09 8.62 -12.30
N VAL A 223 -1.21 7.98 -13.08
CA VAL A 223 -0.95 6.55 -12.95
C VAL A 223 -0.10 6.38 -11.70
N TYR A 224 -0.76 5.99 -10.62
CA TYR A 224 -0.12 5.62 -9.37
C TYR A 224 0.39 4.18 -9.50
N ILE A 225 1.68 3.99 -9.26
CA ILE A 225 2.34 2.68 -9.30
C ILE A 225 2.93 2.45 -7.93
N SER A 226 2.65 1.30 -7.34
CA SER A 226 3.38 0.86 -6.16
C SER A 226 4.22 -0.37 -6.45
N VAL A 227 5.35 -0.45 -5.76
CA VAL A 227 6.29 -1.57 -5.82
C VAL A 227 6.66 -2.01 -4.41
N ASP A 228 7.06 -3.28 -4.25
CA ASP A 228 7.55 -3.75 -2.96
C ASP A 228 8.94 -3.16 -2.63
N ARG A 229 9.33 -3.26 -1.35
CA ARG A 229 10.55 -2.65 -0.80
C ARG A 229 11.88 -3.19 -1.37
N ARG A 230 11.86 -4.22 -2.22
CA ARG A 230 13.06 -4.75 -2.90
C ARG A 230 13.36 -4.00 -4.20
N SER A 231 12.41 -3.20 -4.70
CA SER A 231 12.63 -2.33 -5.85
C SER A 231 13.68 -1.26 -5.55
N ASP A 232 14.64 -1.10 -6.46
CA ASP A 232 15.74 -0.13 -6.32
C ASP A 232 15.32 1.27 -6.81
N GLU A 233 15.12 2.18 -5.85
CA GLU A 233 14.71 3.57 -6.09
C GLU A 233 15.72 4.37 -6.93
N LYS A 234 17.00 3.98 -6.94
CA LYS A 234 18.05 4.68 -7.70
C LYS A 234 17.82 4.63 -9.21
N GLN A 235 17.04 3.64 -9.68
CA GLN A 235 16.74 3.46 -11.10
C GLN A 235 15.43 4.13 -11.52
N TRP A 236 14.58 4.53 -10.57
CA TRP A 236 13.20 4.95 -10.83
C TRP A 236 13.08 6.17 -11.73
N ASP A 237 14.00 7.13 -11.66
CA ASP A 237 13.93 8.34 -12.48
C ASP A 237 13.97 8.02 -13.99
N SER A 238 14.81 7.04 -14.38
CA SER A 238 14.88 6.56 -15.77
C SER A 238 13.61 5.82 -16.19
N ILE A 239 13.00 5.06 -15.28
CA ILE A 239 11.78 4.28 -15.49
C ILE A 239 10.59 5.22 -15.69
N LEU A 240 10.42 6.17 -14.77
CA LEU A 240 9.37 7.19 -14.82
C LEU A 240 9.45 8.00 -16.11
N THR A 241 10.65 8.47 -16.47
CA THR A 241 10.89 9.19 -17.72
C THR A 241 10.52 8.36 -18.95
N ASN A 242 10.86 7.06 -18.95
CA ASN A 242 10.53 6.15 -20.04
C ASN A 242 9.01 5.94 -20.20
N ILE A 243 8.29 5.75 -19.09
CA ILE A 243 6.83 5.61 -19.09
C ILE A 243 6.18 6.91 -19.58
N GLU A 244 6.55 8.05 -19.00
CA GLU A 244 5.99 9.36 -19.36
C GLU A 244 6.19 9.69 -20.84
N ASN A 245 7.39 9.42 -21.39
CA ASN A 245 7.66 9.62 -22.81
C ASN A 245 6.81 8.68 -23.70
N SER A 246 6.62 7.43 -23.27
CA SER A 246 5.77 6.47 -23.99
C SER A 246 4.31 6.91 -24.00
N LEU A 247 3.80 7.42 -22.88
CA LEU A 247 2.42 7.92 -22.78
C LEU A 247 2.23 9.21 -23.61
N LYS A 248 3.19 10.14 -23.55
CA LYS A 248 3.18 11.37 -24.36
C LYS A 248 3.20 11.09 -25.85
N ALA A 249 4.02 10.13 -26.30
CA ALA A 249 4.09 9.72 -27.71
C ALA A 249 2.75 9.17 -28.25
N LEU A 250 1.90 8.66 -27.36
CA LEU A 250 0.57 8.16 -27.67
C LEU A 250 -0.54 9.21 -27.47
N GLY A 251 -0.17 10.45 -27.14
CA GLY A 251 -1.09 11.59 -26.99
C GLY A 251 -1.62 11.82 -25.58
N TRP A 252 -1.16 11.07 -24.57
CA TRP A 252 -1.59 11.25 -23.17
C TRP A 252 -0.65 12.19 -22.42
N THR A 253 -0.66 13.47 -22.79
CA THR A 253 0.24 14.50 -22.22
C THR A 253 -0.13 14.93 -20.80
N ASP A 254 -1.39 14.74 -20.41
CA ASP A 254 -1.95 15.30 -19.18
C ASP A 254 -1.96 14.28 -18.02
N ILE A 255 -1.42 13.08 -18.26
CA ILE A 255 -1.32 12.00 -17.28
C ILE A 255 0.08 12.01 -16.66
N ARG A 256 0.15 12.12 -15.34
CA ARG A 256 1.40 11.97 -14.57
C ARG A 256 1.64 10.52 -14.18
N VAL A 257 2.88 10.21 -13.81
CA VAL A 257 3.26 8.90 -13.28
C VAL A 257 3.90 9.09 -11.91
N HIS A 258 3.44 8.34 -10.93
CA HIS A 258 3.99 8.31 -9.57
C HIS A 258 4.42 6.88 -9.24
N LEU A 259 5.58 6.73 -8.59
CA LEU A 259 6.11 5.45 -8.18
C LEU A 259 6.56 5.54 -6.72
N GLU A 260 6.14 4.58 -5.90
CA GLU A 260 6.55 4.51 -4.49
C GLU A 260 6.70 3.08 -4.00
N HIS A 261 7.48 2.91 -2.92
CA HIS A 261 7.47 1.67 -2.16
C HIS A 261 6.18 1.60 -1.37
N ASN A 262 5.31 0.67 -1.76
CA ASN A 262 4.08 0.41 -1.07
C ASN A 262 3.59 -0.98 -1.46
N SER A 263 3.05 -1.70 -0.49
CA SER A 263 2.37 -2.96 -0.72
C SER A 263 0.94 -2.80 -0.22
N PRO A 264 -0.08 -3.19 -1.01
CA PRO A 264 -1.44 -3.35 -0.51
C PRO A 264 -1.38 -4.05 0.84
N CYS A 265 -2.15 -3.56 1.83
CA CYS A 265 -1.98 -3.93 3.23
C CYS A 265 -1.72 -5.44 3.36
N LEU A 266 -0.49 -5.75 3.78
CA LEU A 266 -0.17 -7.05 4.36
C LEU A 266 -1.20 -7.28 5.46
N LEU A 267 -1.69 -8.50 5.55
CA LEU A 267 -2.37 -8.94 6.76
C LEU A 267 -1.60 -8.43 7.98
N GLN A 268 -2.24 -7.63 8.83
CA GLN A 268 -1.64 -7.14 10.08
C GLN A 268 -1.31 -8.31 11.04
N PHE A 269 -1.76 -9.52 10.69
CA PHE A 269 -1.27 -10.73 11.29
C PHE A 269 -0.21 -11.37 10.40
N GLN A 270 0.99 -11.49 10.97
CA GLN A 270 1.84 -12.63 10.66
C GLN A 270 0.99 -13.89 10.90
N LEU A 271 1.05 -14.90 10.03
CA LEU A 271 0.61 -16.23 10.41
C LEU A 271 1.48 -16.63 11.61
N LEU A 272 0.93 -16.47 12.83
CA LEU A 272 1.66 -16.76 14.06
C LEU A 272 1.73 -18.28 14.21
N ASP A 273 2.93 -18.79 14.53
CA ASP A 273 3.02 -20.05 15.24
C ASP A 273 2.44 -19.85 16.66
N PRO A 274 1.60 -20.78 17.16
CA PRO A 274 0.89 -20.61 18.42
C PRO A 274 1.84 -20.45 19.60
N LYS A 275 1.65 -19.41 20.43
CA LYS A 275 2.27 -19.29 21.76
C LYS A 275 1.31 -18.67 22.76
N GLY A 276 1.10 -19.35 23.90
CA GLY A 276 0.33 -18.82 25.03
C GLY A 276 -0.30 -19.94 25.89
N GLU A 277 -0.61 -19.63 27.14
CA GLU A 277 -1.28 -20.56 28.05
C GLU A 277 -2.81 -20.52 27.86
N ARG A 278 -3.44 -21.70 27.77
CA ARG A 278 -4.87 -21.90 27.47
C ARG A 278 -5.82 -21.09 28.37
N GLY A 279 -5.49 -20.89 29.63
CA GLY A 279 -6.34 -20.19 30.60
C GLY A 279 -6.46 -18.69 30.33
N GLU A 280 -5.37 -18.03 29.88
CA GLU A 280 -5.37 -16.59 29.62
C GLU A 280 -6.18 -16.24 28.37
N ILE A 281 -6.18 -17.12 27.37
CA ILE A 281 -6.89 -16.92 26.12
C ILE A 281 -8.40 -17.12 26.34
N LEU A 282 -8.82 -18.15 27.08
CA LEU A 282 -10.22 -18.37 27.44
C LEU A 282 -10.80 -17.23 28.30
N SER A 283 -9.99 -16.67 29.19
CA SER A 283 -10.34 -15.47 29.98
C SER A 283 -10.59 -14.25 29.09
N LYS A 284 -9.79 -14.04 28.03
CA LYS A 284 -10.01 -12.96 27.05
C LYS A 284 -11.27 -13.18 26.21
N ILE A 285 -11.54 -14.41 25.77
CA ILE A 285 -12.75 -14.77 25.01
C ILE A 285 -14.01 -14.51 25.83
N SER A 286 -14.01 -14.91 27.10
CA SER A 286 -15.12 -14.67 28.03
C SER A 286 -15.32 -13.20 28.38
N LYS A 287 -14.24 -12.42 28.55
CA LYS A 287 -14.33 -10.99 28.88
C LYS A 287 -14.77 -10.12 27.70
N ASN A 288 -14.47 -10.53 26.47
CA ASN A 288 -14.74 -9.76 25.26
C ASN A 288 -16.00 -10.21 24.49
N ASN A 289 -16.81 -11.10 25.07
CA ASN A 289 -18.10 -11.52 24.49
C ASN A 289 -17.99 -12.12 23.07
N LEU A 290 -16.89 -12.83 22.78
CA LEU A 290 -16.64 -13.44 21.46
C LEU A 290 -17.37 -14.79 21.27
N VAL A 291 -18.36 -15.09 22.11
CA VAL A 291 -19.15 -16.32 22.09
C VAL A 291 -20.59 -15.98 21.76
N ILE A 292 -21.07 -16.44 20.60
CA ILE A 292 -22.48 -16.32 20.23
C ILE A 292 -23.28 -17.40 20.96
N HIS A 293 -24.26 -16.97 21.76
CA HIS A 293 -25.19 -17.86 22.45
C HIS A 293 -26.54 -17.88 21.74
N GLY A 294 -27.02 -19.05 21.31
CA GLY A 294 -28.29 -19.21 20.58
C GLY A 294 -28.10 -19.47 19.09
N GLU A 295 -29.18 -19.40 18.31
CA GLU A 295 -29.13 -19.57 16.86
C GLU A 295 -28.36 -18.40 16.22
N TYR A 296 -27.46 -18.71 15.30
CA TYR A 296 -26.51 -17.76 14.74
C TYR A 296 -27.19 -16.55 14.04
N HIS A 297 -28.34 -16.77 13.42
CA HIS A 297 -29.09 -15.73 12.70
C HIS A 297 -29.87 -14.78 13.61
N ASP A 298 -30.09 -15.15 14.88
CA ASP A 298 -30.81 -14.31 15.86
C ASP A 298 -29.89 -13.30 16.55
N ASN A 299 -28.57 -13.47 16.40
CA ASN A 299 -27.55 -12.80 17.22
C ASN A 299 -26.47 -12.06 16.42
N VAL A 300 -26.49 -12.14 15.09
CA VAL A 300 -25.51 -11.50 14.20
C VAL A 300 -26.25 -10.66 13.18
N ASN A 301 -25.89 -9.39 13.02
CA ASN A 301 -26.46 -8.44 12.06
C ASN A 301 -25.43 -8.03 11.00
N LEU A 302 -25.88 -7.28 9.98
CA LEU A 302 -25.00 -6.69 8.98
C LEU A 302 -23.93 -5.82 9.64
N GLY A 303 -22.67 -5.99 9.23
CA GLY A 303 -21.55 -5.22 9.77
C GLY A 303 -21.02 -5.71 11.12
N ASP A 304 -21.61 -6.77 11.69
CA ASP A 304 -21.07 -7.42 12.88
C ASP A 304 -19.85 -8.28 12.55
N ASP A 305 -19.01 -8.48 13.58
CA ASP A 305 -17.91 -9.43 13.53
C ASP A 305 -18.43 -10.87 13.46
N VAL A 306 -17.87 -11.62 12.52
CA VAL A 306 -18.08 -13.05 12.34
C VAL A 306 -16.76 -13.74 12.58
N SER A 307 -16.71 -14.56 13.61
CA SER A 307 -15.62 -15.52 13.84
C SER A 307 -16.22 -16.92 13.77
N ILE A 308 -15.43 -17.90 13.32
CA ILE A 308 -15.77 -19.29 13.66
C ILE A 308 -15.79 -19.43 15.20
N SER A 309 -16.80 -20.10 15.73
CA SER A 309 -17.06 -20.20 17.18
C SER A 309 -16.14 -21.17 17.92
N GLN A 310 -15.24 -21.85 17.19
CA GLN A 310 -14.36 -22.88 17.70
C GLN A 310 -13.00 -22.82 17.00
N TYR A 311 -11.97 -23.22 17.72
CA TYR A 311 -10.66 -23.50 17.13
C TYR A 311 -10.76 -24.63 16.10
N VAL A 312 -9.87 -24.63 15.10
CA VAL A 312 -9.76 -25.74 14.15
C VAL A 312 -8.59 -26.62 14.55
N ASP A 313 -8.83 -27.92 14.69
CA ASP A 313 -7.78 -28.92 14.89
C ASP A 313 -7.30 -29.42 13.52
N ARG A 314 -5.98 -29.39 13.33
CA ARG A 314 -5.32 -29.86 12.10
C ARG A 314 -4.97 -31.35 12.19
N ASP A 315 -4.68 -31.96 11.03
CA ASP A 315 -4.26 -33.36 10.92
C ASP A 315 -2.95 -33.69 11.68
N ASP A 316 -2.20 -32.67 12.11
CA ASP A 316 -0.99 -32.77 12.93
C ASP A 316 -1.26 -32.63 14.45
N GLY A 317 -2.52 -32.49 14.87
CA GLY A 317 -2.92 -32.40 16.27
C GLY A 317 -2.77 -31.02 16.90
N GLU A 318 -2.44 -30.00 16.10
CA GLU A 318 -2.32 -28.61 16.55
C GLU A 318 -3.66 -27.86 16.41
N THR A 319 -3.99 -27.04 17.42
CA THR A 319 -5.23 -26.24 17.50
C THR A 319 -4.94 -24.79 17.10
N CYS A 320 -5.68 -24.23 16.13
CA CYS A 320 -5.46 -22.85 15.64
C CYS A 320 -6.68 -21.92 15.81
N ASN A 321 -6.41 -20.61 15.98
CA ASN A 321 -7.44 -19.60 16.24
C ASN A 321 -8.47 -19.53 15.10
N PRO A 322 -9.76 -19.32 15.43
CA PRO A 322 -10.73 -18.90 14.46
C PRO A 322 -10.41 -17.48 13.95
N LEU A 323 -10.43 -17.29 12.63
CA LEU A 323 -10.28 -15.98 11.99
C LEU A 323 -11.59 -15.19 12.11
N CYS A 324 -11.51 -13.86 12.31
CA CYS A 324 -12.66 -12.95 12.30
C CYS A 324 -12.77 -12.19 10.97
N GLY A 325 -13.99 -11.92 10.52
CA GLY A 325 -14.32 -11.09 9.34
C GLY A 325 -15.67 -10.39 9.49
N THR A 326 -16.05 -9.52 8.57
CA THR A 326 -17.36 -8.85 8.63
C THR A 326 -18.43 -9.69 7.93
N LEU A 327 -19.63 -9.79 8.53
CA LEU A 327 -20.82 -10.25 7.81
C LEU A 327 -21.23 -9.19 6.78
N GLY A 328 -21.05 -9.49 5.51
CA GLY A 328 -21.33 -8.54 4.43
C GLY A 328 -22.81 -8.34 4.23
N CYS A 329 -23.52 -9.41 3.86
CA CYS A 329 -24.96 -9.39 3.65
C CYS A 329 -25.57 -10.77 3.82
N TYR A 330 -26.90 -10.81 3.93
CA TYR A 330 -27.64 -12.04 3.72
C TYR A 330 -27.94 -12.23 2.24
N LEU A 331 -27.87 -13.49 1.81
CA LEU A 331 -28.30 -13.91 0.49
C LEU A 331 -29.48 -14.86 0.62
N GLU A 332 -30.30 -14.93 -0.41
CA GLU A 332 -31.24 -16.02 -0.62
C GLU A 332 -30.79 -16.81 -1.85
N ILE A 333 -30.73 -18.14 -1.69
CA ILE A 333 -30.35 -19.06 -2.76
C ILE A 333 -31.46 -20.07 -3.04
N LYS A 334 -31.51 -20.55 -4.28
CA LYS A 334 -32.22 -21.78 -4.67
C LYS A 334 -31.22 -22.77 -5.18
N THR A 335 -31.34 -24.02 -4.77
CA THR A 335 -30.53 -25.11 -5.34
C THR A 335 -31.37 -25.96 -6.29
N LYS A 336 -30.74 -26.88 -7.03
CA LYS A 336 -31.48 -27.87 -7.84
C LYS A 336 -32.31 -28.78 -6.95
N THR A 337 -31.78 -29.11 -5.78
CA THR A 337 -32.37 -30.03 -4.80
C THR A 337 -33.36 -29.36 -3.86
N ASN A 338 -33.27 -28.04 -3.66
CA ASN A 338 -34.20 -27.24 -2.88
C ASN A 338 -34.61 -25.99 -3.68
N PRO A 339 -35.78 -26.02 -4.35
CA PRO A 339 -36.27 -24.89 -5.14
C PRO A 339 -36.84 -23.74 -4.30
N GLN A 340 -36.91 -23.89 -2.97
CA GLN A 340 -37.31 -22.82 -2.05
C GLN A 340 -36.14 -21.89 -1.75
N TRP A 341 -36.44 -20.63 -1.46
CA TRP A 341 -35.44 -19.66 -1.05
C TRP A 341 -34.88 -20.03 0.33
N THR A 342 -33.58 -20.27 0.40
CA THR A 342 -32.85 -20.51 1.64
C THR A 342 -31.95 -19.31 1.94
N LYS A 343 -32.07 -18.74 3.14
CA LYS A 343 -31.25 -17.60 3.59
C LYS A 343 -29.88 -18.08 4.06
N VAL A 344 -28.81 -17.46 3.57
CA VAL A 344 -27.41 -17.74 3.94
C VAL A 344 -26.64 -16.43 4.17
N GLY A 345 -25.56 -16.45 4.95
CA GLY A 345 -24.67 -15.29 5.12
C GLY A 345 -23.58 -15.26 4.06
N LEU A 346 -23.26 -14.07 3.54
CA LEU A 346 -22.11 -13.82 2.67
C LEU A 346 -21.00 -13.11 3.46
N THR A 347 -19.80 -13.66 3.39
CA THR A 347 -18.58 -13.07 3.95
C THR A 347 -17.38 -13.37 3.04
N ASN A 348 -16.25 -12.72 3.28
CA ASN A 348 -15.05 -12.87 2.48
C ASN A 348 -14.23 -14.12 2.88
N TYR A 349 -13.84 -14.90 1.87
CA TYR A 349 -13.02 -16.12 1.94
C TYR A 349 -11.71 -15.97 2.75
N HIS A 350 -11.05 -14.80 2.72
CA HIS A 350 -9.78 -14.61 3.44
C HIS A 350 -9.93 -14.61 4.97
N ASN A 351 -11.15 -14.43 5.47
CA ASN A 351 -11.48 -14.47 6.90
C ASN A 351 -12.12 -15.81 7.30
N VAL A 352 -12.41 -16.69 6.35
CA VAL A 352 -13.03 -18.00 6.60
C VAL A 352 -12.26 -19.07 5.82
N ARG A 353 -11.09 -19.45 6.34
CA ARG A 353 -10.47 -20.72 5.92
C ARG A 353 -11.29 -21.91 6.46
N PRO A 354 -11.32 -23.04 5.73
CA PRO A 354 -12.43 -23.99 5.76
C PRO A 354 -12.47 -24.77 7.07
N GLY A 355 -13.40 -24.40 7.95
CA GLY A 355 -13.78 -25.20 9.11
C GLY A 355 -15.14 -25.85 8.90
N PHE A 356 -15.28 -26.81 7.97
CA PHE A 356 -16.51 -27.61 7.89
C PHE A 356 -16.30 -29.10 7.64
N GLN A 357 -16.62 -29.89 8.67
CA GLN A 357 -17.70 -30.87 8.56
C GLN A 357 -18.82 -30.44 9.52
N GLY A 358 -20.09 -30.41 9.09
CA GLY A 358 -21.21 -30.27 10.04
C GLY A 358 -22.45 -29.46 9.63
N TRP A 359 -22.67 -29.11 8.36
CA TRP A 359 -23.95 -28.49 8.00
C TRP A 359 -25.04 -29.57 7.86
N THR A 360 -26.08 -29.48 8.69
CA THR A 360 -27.36 -30.17 8.46
C THR A 360 -28.43 -29.10 8.29
N ILE A 361 -29.11 -29.10 7.14
CA ILE A 361 -30.25 -28.24 6.85
C ILE A 361 -31.46 -28.81 7.58
N LYS A 362 -32.19 -27.98 8.34
CA LYS A 362 -33.57 -28.27 8.75
C LYS A 362 -34.50 -27.27 8.08
N GLU A 363 -35.52 -27.82 7.42
CA GLU A 363 -36.64 -27.09 6.84
C GLU A 363 -37.44 -26.39 7.95
N VAL A 364 -37.75 -25.12 7.76
CA VAL A 364 -38.75 -24.41 8.57
C VAL A 364 -39.83 -23.89 7.62
N ASP A 365 -41.00 -24.51 7.69
CA ASP A 365 -42.22 -24.08 7.02
C ASP A 365 -42.73 -22.75 7.61
N GLY A 366 -43.15 -21.82 6.75
CA GLY A 366 -44.21 -20.86 7.13
C GLY A 366 -43.97 -19.35 6.97
N GLY A 367 -42.90 -18.89 6.32
CA GLY A 367 -42.72 -17.46 6.04
C GLY A 367 -43.44 -17.00 4.77
N ARG A 368 -44.56 -16.28 4.89
CA ARG A 368 -45.27 -15.68 3.73
C ARG A 368 -44.37 -14.70 2.99
N SER A 369 -44.25 -14.93 1.68
CA SER A 369 -43.54 -14.11 0.70
C SER A 369 -44.28 -12.80 0.43
N MET A 370 -43.55 -11.69 0.49
CA MET A 370 -43.86 -10.46 -0.25
C MET A 370 -43.00 -10.43 -1.53
N LEU A 371 -43.59 -9.88 -2.59
CA LEU A 371 -43.12 -9.92 -3.97
C LEU A 371 -41.75 -9.24 -4.19
N PRO A 372 -41.01 -9.64 -5.24
CA PRO A 372 -39.58 -9.40 -5.40
C PRO A 372 -39.27 -7.98 -5.90
N LEU A 373 -38.15 -7.42 -5.44
CA LEU A 373 -37.35 -6.54 -6.30
C LEU A 373 -36.66 -7.43 -7.34
N GLU A 374 -37.42 -7.84 -8.35
CA GLU A 374 -36.87 -8.45 -9.56
C GLU A 374 -36.01 -7.41 -10.29
N ASN A 375 -34.77 -7.80 -10.58
CA ASN A 375 -34.00 -7.35 -11.74
C ASN A 375 -33.88 -5.83 -11.92
N ARG A 376 -33.25 -5.14 -10.96
CA ARG A 376 -32.35 -4.05 -11.39
C ARG A 376 -30.94 -4.62 -11.41
N PRO A 377 -30.28 -4.67 -12.58
CA PRO A 377 -28.85 -4.88 -12.56
C PRO A 377 -28.25 -3.76 -11.69
N SER A 378 -27.58 -4.12 -10.60
CA SER A 378 -26.70 -3.24 -9.83
C SER A 378 -25.43 -3.01 -10.66
N HIS A 379 -25.60 -2.56 -11.92
CA HIS A 379 -24.50 -2.03 -12.68
C HIS A 379 -23.79 -1.01 -11.81
N LEU A 380 -22.48 -1.21 -11.60
CA LEU A 380 -21.67 -0.31 -10.82
C LEU A 380 -22.03 1.13 -11.18
N PRO A 381 -22.36 1.96 -10.18
CA PRO A 381 -22.99 3.23 -10.44
C PRO A 381 -22.11 4.08 -11.35
N SER A 382 -22.74 4.80 -12.28
CA SER A 382 -21.98 5.67 -13.18
C SER A 382 -21.23 6.73 -12.36
N VAL A 383 -21.87 7.47 -11.47
CA VAL A 383 -21.13 8.29 -10.49
C VAL A 383 -21.91 8.17 -9.21
N ALA A 384 -21.36 7.54 -8.18
CA ALA A 384 -22.06 7.52 -6.90
C ALA A 384 -21.09 7.65 -5.74
N ASN A 385 -21.58 8.42 -4.78
CA ASN A 385 -21.23 8.19 -3.40
C ASN A 385 -21.65 6.76 -3.06
N VAL A 386 -20.80 6.07 -2.33
CA VAL A 386 -21.06 4.73 -1.82
C VAL A 386 -20.92 4.73 -0.31
N TRP A 387 -21.58 3.79 0.34
CA TRP A 387 -21.54 3.62 1.78
C TRP A 387 -21.14 2.20 2.12
N LYS A 388 -20.42 2.03 3.23
CA LYS A 388 -20.06 0.72 3.76
C LYS A 388 -20.38 0.69 5.24
N LEU A 389 -20.97 -0.41 5.70
CA LEU A 389 -20.99 -0.76 7.12
C LEU A 389 -19.99 -1.89 7.38
N GLY A 390 -18.90 -1.58 8.08
CA GLY A 390 -17.88 -2.56 8.46
C GLY A 390 -17.61 -2.53 9.96
N THR A 391 -17.00 -3.58 10.51
CA THR A 391 -16.83 -3.68 11.96
C THR A 391 -15.94 -2.57 12.53
N THR A 392 -14.85 -2.24 11.84
CA THR A 392 -13.79 -1.39 12.40
C THR A 392 -14.10 0.08 12.16
N THR A 393 -14.34 0.45 10.90
CA THR A 393 -14.60 1.87 10.58
C THR A 393 -16.07 2.24 10.67
N ARG A 394 -16.95 1.28 10.99
CA ARG A 394 -18.41 1.48 11.09
C ARG A 394 -18.98 1.96 9.76
N LEU A 395 -19.98 2.84 9.80
CA LEU A 395 -20.61 3.41 8.62
C LEU A 395 -19.71 4.50 8.03
N THR A 396 -19.23 4.29 6.82
CA THR A 396 -18.35 5.21 6.10
C THR A 396 -18.87 5.48 4.69
N ALA A 397 -18.44 6.60 4.10
CA ALA A 397 -18.81 6.99 2.74
C ALA A 397 -17.57 7.23 1.88
N GLY A 398 -17.68 6.94 0.58
CA GLY A 398 -16.59 7.09 -0.39
C GLY A 398 -17.12 7.33 -1.79
N LYS A 399 -16.22 7.42 -2.78
CA LYS A 399 -16.56 7.52 -4.20
C LYS A 399 -16.03 6.35 -5.00
N PHE A 400 -16.87 5.89 -5.92
CA PHE A 400 -16.51 4.84 -6.87
C PHE A 400 -15.58 5.32 -7.99
N SER A 401 -14.50 4.57 -8.20
CA SER A 401 -13.67 4.67 -9.40
C SER A 401 -14.13 3.67 -10.46
N ARG A 402 -14.52 4.17 -11.63
CA ARG A 402 -14.92 3.33 -12.78
C ARG A 402 -13.77 2.53 -13.40
N PHE A 403 -12.54 2.85 -13.04
CA PHE A 403 -11.36 2.21 -13.60
C PHE A 403 -11.07 0.94 -12.83
N LYS A 404 -10.97 -0.19 -13.54
CA LYS A 404 -10.45 -1.41 -12.96
C LYS A 404 -8.92 -1.37 -12.94
N ASN A 405 -8.33 -1.54 -11.77
CA ASN A 405 -6.92 -1.33 -11.50
C ASN A 405 -6.22 -2.66 -11.28
N ASP A 406 -4.94 -2.71 -11.59
CA ASP A 406 -4.19 -3.94 -11.41
C ASP A 406 -3.63 -3.98 -9.99
N VAL A 407 -3.89 -5.08 -9.28
CA VAL A 407 -3.48 -5.25 -7.89
C VAL A 407 -2.82 -6.61 -7.74
N LYS A 408 -1.68 -6.66 -7.08
CA LYS A 408 -1.00 -7.88 -6.67
C LYS A 408 -0.99 -7.93 -5.15
N LEU A 409 -1.71 -8.90 -4.62
CA LEU A 409 -1.65 -9.23 -3.21
C LEU A 409 -0.46 -10.16 -2.99
N ILE A 410 0.37 -9.85 -1.99
CA ILE A 410 1.59 -10.63 -1.69
C ILE A 410 1.23 -12.06 -1.30
N GLU A 411 0.07 -12.25 -0.69
CA GLU A 411 -0.44 -13.55 -0.27
C GLU A 411 -0.82 -14.43 -1.45
N GLU A 412 -1.08 -13.89 -2.63
CA GLU A 412 -1.52 -14.64 -3.82
C GLU A 412 -0.36 -15.24 -4.61
N ASN A 413 0.89 -15.12 -4.12
CA ASN A 413 2.04 -15.76 -4.74
C ASN A 413 1.91 -17.31 -4.84
N HIS A 414 1.01 -17.93 -4.06
CA HIS A 414 0.68 -19.35 -4.16
C HIS A 414 -0.40 -19.67 -5.21
N MET A 415 -1.08 -18.67 -5.75
CA MET A 415 -2.05 -18.82 -6.83
C MET A 415 -1.36 -18.68 -8.19
N SER A 416 -1.90 -19.35 -9.21
CA SER A 416 -1.35 -19.31 -10.58
C SER A 416 -1.53 -17.95 -11.27
N GLN A 417 -2.35 -17.07 -10.70
CA GLN A 417 -2.57 -15.71 -11.16
C GLN A 417 -1.94 -14.73 -10.14
N THR A 418 -1.00 -13.91 -10.61
CA THR A 418 -0.17 -13.04 -9.76
C THR A 418 -0.63 -11.58 -9.73
N ILE A 419 -1.62 -11.21 -10.55
CA ILE A 419 -2.21 -9.87 -10.62
C ILE A 419 -3.72 -10.01 -10.89
N SER A 420 -4.54 -9.39 -10.05
CA SER A 420 -5.98 -9.26 -10.22
C SER A 420 -6.36 -7.88 -10.77
N ASN A 421 -7.59 -7.74 -11.27
CA ASN A 421 -8.07 -6.53 -11.96
C ASN A 421 -9.35 -6.04 -11.26
N GLU A 422 -9.19 -5.02 -10.43
CA GLU A 422 -10.10 -4.72 -9.31
C GLU A 422 -10.69 -3.31 -9.42
N TYR A 423 -11.96 -3.19 -9.08
CA TYR A 423 -12.53 -1.87 -8.85
C TYR A 423 -12.10 -1.32 -7.52
N CYS A 424 -12.09 0.01 -7.40
CA CYS A 424 -11.79 0.64 -6.14
C CYS A 424 -12.72 1.79 -5.77
N PHE A 425 -12.82 2.01 -4.46
CA PHE A 425 -13.39 3.19 -3.85
C PHE A 425 -12.28 4.07 -3.31
N VAL A 426 -12.40 5.37 -3.56
CA VAL A 426 -11.52 6.38 -2.98
C VAL A 426 -12.32 7.14 -1.95
N TYR A 427 -11.74 7.30 -0.76
CA TYR A 427 -12.36 8.06 0.30
C TYR A 427 -12.54 9.54 -0.08
N THR A 428 -13.68 10.13 0.28
CA THR A 428 -13.95 11.55 0.02
C THR A 428 -14.27 12.29 1.31
N HIS A 429 -13.23 12.91 1.85
CA HIS A 429 -13.14 13.83 2.99
C HIS A 429 -14.42 14.33 3.71
N ARG A 430 -14.32 14.32 5.06
CA ARG A 430 -14.14 15.51 5.91
C ARG A 430 -12.92 15.32 6.83
N LEU A 431 -12.31 16.40 7.34
CA LEU A 431 -11.28 16.31 8.39
C LEU A 431 -11.89 15.67 9.65
N ASN A 432 -11.21 14.67 10.24
CA ASN A 432 -11.61 13.85 11.40
C ASN A 432 -12.64 12.74 11.16
N ASP A 433 -13.12 12.54 9.93
CA ASP A 433 -13.95 11.38 9.63
C ASP A 433 -13.06 10.12 9.51
N PRO A 434 -13.55 8.93 9.91
CA PRO A 434 -12.81 7.69 9.76
C PRO A 434 -12.55 7.37 8.27
N PRO A 435 -11.44 6.66 7.94
CA PRO A 435 -11.16 6.21 6.57
C PRO A 435 -12.32 5.40 6.01
N PHE A 436 -12.46 5.35 4.68
CA PHE A 436 -13.51 4.53 4.05
C PHE A 436 -13.49 3.08 4.55
N SER A 437 -12.30 2.51 4.75
CA SER A 437 -12.15 1.18 5.34
C SER A 437 -10.83 1.08 6.12
N GLY A 438 -10.81 0.20 7.11
CA GLY A 438 -9.62 -0.20 7.86
C GLY A 438 -9.48 -1.71 7.93
N HIS A 439 -8.39 -2.14 8.58
CA HIS A 439 -8.22 -3.54 8.96
C HIS A 439 -9.45 -4.02 9.74
N GLY A 440 -9.98 -5.20 9.41
CA GLY A 440 -11.20 -5.75 10.02
C GLY A 440 -12.50 -5.46 9.26
N ASP A 441 -12.53 -4.53 8.30
CA ASP A 441 -13.72 -4.30 7.45
C ASP A 441 -13.82 -5.27 6.25
N SER A 442 -12.84 -6.16 6.05
CA SER A 442 -12.85 -7.16 4.99
C SER A 442 -14.09 -8.05 5.10
N GLY A 443 -14.85 -8.17 4.02
CA GLY A 443 -16.15 -8.84 3.98
C GLY A 443 -17.35 -7.90 4.10
N ALA A 444 -17.16 -6.62 4.40
CA ALA A 444 -18.26 -5.66 4.42
C ALA A 444 -18.88 -5.48 3.02
N SER A 445 -20.21 -5.38 2.97
CA SER A 445 -20.91 -4.95 1.75
C SER A 445 -20.78 -3.45 1.56
N VAL A 446 -20.69 -3.05 0.30
CA VAL A 446 -20.75 -1.66 -0.12
C VAL A 446 -22.08 -1.41 -0.83
N PHE A 447 -22.70 -0.28 -0.54
CA PHE A 447 -24.03 0.12 -0.98
C PHE A 447 -23.96 1.40 -1.81
N ASP A 448 -24.82 1.52 -2.82
CA ASP A 448 -25.08 2.78 -3.51
C ASP A 448 -26.11 3.66 -2.78
N GLU A 449 -26.43 4.80 -3.36
CA GLU A 449 -27.37 5.79 -2.82
C GLU A 449 -28.82 5.29 -2.72
N LYS A 450 -29.11 4.16 -3.38
CA LYS A 450 -30.43 3.51 -3.38
C LYS A 450 -30.47 2.34 -2.40
N GLY A 451 -29.39 2.11 -1.65
CA GLY A 451 -29.25 0.96 -0.76
C GLY A 451 -29.02 -0.36 -1.49
N CYS A 452 -28.69 -0.35 -2.79
CA CYS A 452 -28.34 -1.55 -3.52
C CYS A 452 -26.88 -1.93 -3.24
N ILE A 453 -26.62 -3.22 -2.99
CA ILE A 453 -25.25 -3.72 -2.85
C ILE A 453 -24.55 -3.62 -4.20
N VAL A 454 -23.37 -3.00 -4.22
CA VAL A 454 -22.54 -2.82 -5.41
C VAL A 454 -21.30 -3.71 -5.40
N GLY A 455 -20.87 -4.18 -4.24
CA GLY A 455 -19.69 -5.01 -4.13
C GLY A 455 -19.36 -5.44 -2.72
N LEU A 456 -18.44 -6.40 -2.64
CA LEU A 456 -17.88 -6.93 -1.41
C LEU A 456 -16.47 -6.39 -1.21
N LEU A 457 -16.22 -5.79 -0.05
CA LEU A 457 -14.89 -5.31 0.31
C LEU A 457 -13.97 -6.50 0.58
N PHE A 458 -12.77 -6.49 -0.01
CA PHE A 458 -11.76 -7.49 0.33
C PHE A 458 -10.47 -6.91 0.89
N ARG A 459 -9.98 -5.79 0.33
CA ARG A 459 -8.71 -5.17 0.75
C ARG A 459 -8.69 -3.66 0.53
N GLY A 460 -7.59 -3.04 0.93
CA GLY A 460 -7.25 -1.68 0.57
C GLY A 460 -5.74 -1.46 0.53
N GLN A 461 -5.37 -0.28 0.07
CA GLN A 461 -4.01 0.23 0.03
C GLN A 461 -4.04 1.69 0.48
N VAL A 462 -3.09 2.10 1.31
CA VAL A 462 -2.92 3.49 1.72
C VAL A 462 -1.64 4.00 1.07
N PRO A 463 -1.71 4.81 0.00
CA PRO A 463 -0.55 5.54 -0.53
C PRO A 463 0.21 6.27 0.57
N ASN A 464 1.54 6.36 0.44
CA ASN A 464 2.38 6.99 1.44
C ASN A 464 1.89 8.42 1.72
N LYS A 465 1.84 8.78 3.01
CA LYS A 465 1.34 10.08 3.52
C LYS A 465 -0.11 10.44 3.15
N ALA A 466 -0.89 9.52 2.59
CA ALA A 466 -2.35 9.67 2.46
C ALA A 466 -3.09 9.33 3.78
N GLY A 467 -2.39 8.71 4.75
CA GLY A 467 -2.95 8.19 5.99
C GLY A 467 -3.37 9.21 7.07
N GLN A 468 -2.84 10.45 7.08
CA GLN A 468 -3.18 11.43 8.14
C GLN A 468 -4.63 11.97 8.06
N GLY A 469 -5.43 11.56 7.06
CA GLY A 469 -6.84 11.92 6.94
C GLY A 469 -7.73 10.80 6.40
N GLY A 470 -7.30 9.54 6.50
CA GLY A 470 -8.09 8.40 6.05
C GLY A 470 -8.20 8.20 4.53
N ASN A 471 -7.28 8.77 3.74
CA ASN A 471 -7.29 8.68 2.28
C ASN A 471 -6.64 7.37 1.80
N GLY A 472 -7.39 6.28 1.86
CA GLY A 472 -7.02 5.00 1.25
C GLY A 472 -7.75 4.74 -0.06
N VAL A 473 -7.23 3.78 -0.82
CA VAL A 473 -7.93 3.10 -1.91
C VAL A 473 -8.45 1.77 -1.36
N THR A 474 -9.73 1.51 -1.52
CA THR A 474 -10.37 0.28 -1.07
C THR A 474 -10.78 -0.55 -2.27
N PHE A 475 -10.30 -1.79 -2.34
CA PHE A 475 -10.60 -2.71 -3.43
C PHE A 475 -11.84 -3.54 -3.13
N VAL A 476 -12.68 -3.67 -4.15
CA VAL A 476 -13.95 -4.38 -4.06
C VAL A 476 -14.18 -5.29 -5.25
N THR A 477 -14.80 -6.42 -4.96
CA THR A 477 -15.30 -7.33 -5.98
C THR A 477 -16.78 -7.03 -6.23
N PRO A 478 -17.20 -6.76 -7.48
CA PRO A 478 -18.61 -6.55 -7.80
C PRO A 478 -19.47 -7.73 -7.33
N ILE A 479 -20.63 -7.45 -6.77
CA ILE A 479 -21.46 -8.50 -6.15
C ILE A 479 -21.97 -9.51 -7.19
N GLU A 480 -22.16 -9.07 -8.44
CA GLU A 480 -22.53 -9.93 -9.55
C GLU A 480 -21.42 -10.89 -9.96
N ASP A 481 -20.17 -10.43 -9.92
CA ASP A 481 -19.01 -11.26 -10.20
C ASP A 481 -18.91 -12.36 -9.14
N VAL A 482 -19.12 -12.01 -7.85
CA VAL A 482 -19.21 -12.98 -6.74
C VAL A 482 -20.34 -14.00 -6.99
N PHE A 483 -21.52 -13.55 -7.37
CA PHE A 483 -22.67 -14.43 -7.62
C PHE A 483 -22.45 -15.36 -8.82
N SER A 484 -21.86 -14.83 -9.90
CA SER A 484 -21.49 -15.59 -11.08
C SER A 484 -20.48 -16.68 -10.72
N ASP A 485 -19.46 -16.34 -9.93
CA ASP A 485 -18.44 -17.29 -9.50
C ASP A 485 -18.99 -18.36 -8.55
N ILE A 486 -19.87 -18.01 -7.61
CA ILE A 486 -20.57 -18.99 -6.76
C ILE A 486 -21.34 -20.00 -7.62
N LYS A 487 -22.11 -19.54 -8.61
CA LYS A 487 -22.85 -20.43 -9.53
C LYS A 487 -21.92 -21.33 -10.33
N LYS A 488 -20.81 -20.77 -10.83
CA LYS A 488 -19.80 -21.51 -11.60
C LYS A 488 -19.11 -22.57 -10.75
N LEU A 489 -18.64 -22.22 -9.55
CA LEU A 489 -17.95 -23.11 -8.63
C LEU A 489 -18.86 -24.24 -8.12
N THR A 490 -20.14 -23.96 -7.91
CA THR A 490 -21.15 -24.97 -7.56
C THR A 490 -21.64 -25.79 -8.75
N LYS A 491 -21.07 -25.60 -9.95
CA LYS A 491 -21.44 -26.32 -11.19
C LYS A 491 -22.95 -26.24 -11.46
N GLY A 492 -23.53 -25.08 -11.16
CA GLY A 492 -24.96 -24.79 -11.31
C GLY A 492 -25.87 -25.49 -10.29
N GLU A 493 -25.34 -26.07 -9.21
CA GLU A 493 -26.20 -26.55 -8.10
C GLU A 493 -26.99 -25.40 -7.50
N ILE A 494 -26.37 -24.23 -7.30
CA ILE A 494 -27.07 -22.99 -7.01
C ILE A 494 -27.60 -22.43 -8.33
N THR A 495 -28.93 -22.43 -8.48
CA THR A 495 -29.61 -21.98 -9.70
C THR A 495 -29.95 -20.49 -9.65
N HIS A 496 -30.32 -20.00 -8.48
CA HIS A 496 -30.65 -18.60 -8.22
C HIS A 496 -29.95 -18.12 -6.96
N ILE A 497 -29.56 -16.85 -6.97
CA ILE A 497 -28.90 -16.14 -5.88
C ILE A 497 -29.34 -14.70 -5.94
N ARG A 498 -29.69 -14.11 -4.79
CA ARG A 498 -29.99 -12.68 -4.65
C ARG A 498 -29.62 -12.22 -3.25
N VAL A 499 -29.46 -10.92 -3.08
CA VAL A 499 -29.39 -10.31 -1.75
C VAL A 499 -30.74 -10.48 -1.06
N ALA A 500 -30.74 -10.93 0.18
CA ALA A 500 -31.96 -11.05 0.97
C ALA A 500 -32.49 -9.66 1.31
N ALA A 501 -33.80 -9.44 1.16
CA ALA A 501 -34.41 -8.23 1.69
C ALA A 501 -34.39 -8.29 3.23
N GLU A 502 -33.97 -7.20 3.88
CA GLU A 502 -34.26 -7.01 5.30
C GLU A 502 -35.70 -6.50 5.45
N ASN A 503 -36.41 -7.02 6.45
CA ASN A 503 -37.77 -6.60 6.81
C ASN A 503 -37.72 -5.33 7.65
#